data_AF-A0A815V946-F1
#
_entry.id   AF-A0A815V946-F1
#
_cell.length_a   1.000
_cell.length_b   1.000
_cell.length_c   1.000
_cell.angle_alpha   90.00
_cell.angle_beta   90.00
_cell.angle_gamma   90.00
#
_symmetry.space_group_name_H-M   'P 1'
#
loop_
_entity.id
_entity.type
_entity.pdbx_description
1 polymer ?
#
loop_
_entity_poly.entity_id
_entity_poly.type
_entity_poly.pdbx_seq_one_letter_code
_entity_poly.pdbx_strand_id
1 'polypeptide(L)'
;GDAPTRLLNPSPIFILAKVNQVITKIMFDTGSAKSFIKKSILEQTNHVNTQFKQQSYLMADGSSTFNILGTTEIFIEFEKSCTSIIAGVVDALCVD
;
A
#
# COMPACT_ATOMS: atom_id res chain seq x y z
N GLY A 1 23.49 14.22 32.21
CA GLY A 1 24.31 13.58 31.17
C GLY A 1 23.33 12.93 30.22
N ASP A 2 23.11 13.54 29.07
CA ASP A 2 22.15 13.03 28.10
C ASP A 2 22.69 11.73 27.50
N ALA A 3 21.93 10.65 27.66
CA ALA A 3 22.21 9.40 26.97
C ALA A 3 22.07 9.64 25.46
N PRO A 4 22.99 9.15 24.64
CA PRO A 4 22.86 9.29 23.19
C PRO A 4 21.65 8.48 22.74
N THR A 5 20.61 9.16 22.30
CA THR A 5 19.47 8.55 21.61
C THR A 5 20.01 7.96 20.32
N ARG A 6 20.32 6.66 20.31
CA ARG A 6 20.56 5.92 19.08
C ARG A 6 19.26 6.01 18.26
N LEU A 7 19.26 6.89 17.26
CA LEU A 7 18.28 6.87 16.19
C LEU A 7 18.47 5.55 15.45
N LEU A 8 17.73 4.52 15.87
CA LEU A 8 17.50 3.33 15.06
C LEU A 8 16.79 3.82 13.82
N ASN A 9 17.47 3.82 12.66
CA ASN A 9 16.79 4.01 11.37
C ASN A 9 15.82 2.84 11.20
N PRO A 10 14.51 3.02 11.39
CA PRO A 10 13.59 1.91 11.28
C PRO A 10 13.45 1.59 9.80
N SER A 11 13.84 0.38 9.41
CA SER A 11 13.53 -0.13 8.07
C SER A 11 12.01 -0.28 7.93
N PRO A 12 11.44 -0.09 6.72
CA PRO A 12 10.01 -0.27 6.52
C PRO A 12 9.60 -1.69 6.92
N ILE A 13 8.42 -1.81 7.54
CA ILE A 13 7.88 -3.10 7.97
C ILE A 13 7.11 -3.71 6.81
N PHE A 14 7.44 -4.95 6.46
CA PHE A 14 6.75 -5.69 5.40
C PHE A 14 6.23 -7.03 5.92
N ILE A 15 5.10 -7.47 5.36
CA ILE A 15 4.59 -8.83 5.51
C ILE A 15 4.37 -9.48 4.15
N LEU A 16 4.31 -10.81 4.15
CA LEU A 16 3.81 -11.59 3.03
C LEU A 16 2.39 -12.03 3.36
N ALA A 17 1.44 -11.69 2.49
CA ALA A 17 0.04 -12.08 2.59
C ALA A 17 -0.49 -12.39 1.19
N LYS A 18 -1.63 -13.07 1.08
CA LYS A 18 -2.29 -13.23 -0.22
C LYS A 18 -3.21 -12.06 -0.46
N VAL A 19 -3.02 -11.35 -1.57
CA VAL A 19 -3.96 -10.36 -2.08
C VAL A 19 -4.70 -11.01 -3.24
N ASN A 20 -6.01 -11.22 -3.12
CA ASN A 20 -6.82 -11.89 -4.15
C ASN A 20 -6.16 -13.21 -4.63
N GLN A 21 -5.70 -14.05 -3.69
CA GLN A 21 -4.96 -15.31 -3.91
C GLN A 21 -3.50 -15.20 -4.39
N VAL A 22 -2.98 -14.00 -4.67
CA VAL A 22 -1.58 -13.78 -5.08
C VAL A 22 -0.71 -13.40 -3.89
N ILE A 23 0.36 -14.16 -3.62
CA ILE A 23 1.31 -13.83 -2.56
C ILE A 23 1.98 -12.49 -2.89
N THR A 24 1.78 -11.52 -1.99
CA THR A 24 2.18 -10.13 -2.17
C THR A 24 2.95 -9.65 -0.95
N LYS A 25 4.03 -8.90 -1.18
CA LYS A 25 4.75 -8.16 -0.15
C LYS A 25 4.01 -6.86 0.14
N ILE A 26 3.46 -6.73 1.35
CA ILE A 26 2.69 -5.57 1.79
C ILE A 26 3.53 -4.76 2.77
N MET A 27 3.66 -3.46 2.54
CA MET A 27 4.28 -2.54 3.48
C MET A 27 3.24 -2.05 4.50
N PHE A 28 3.59 -2.06 5.78
CA PHE A 28 2.84 -1.37 6.82
C PHE A 28 3.35 0.04 6.98
N ASP A 29 2.48 1.01 6.69
CA ASP A 29 2.74 2.43 6.86
C ASP A 29 1.60 3.07 7.66
N THR A 30 1.85 3.27 8.95
CA THR A 30 0.91 3.94 9.86
C THR A 30 0.83 5.45 9.64
N GLY A 31 1.75 6.03 8.87
CA GLY A 31 1.74 7.44 8.48
C GLY A 31 0.83 7.73 7.28
N SER A 32 0.38 6.70 6.56
CA SER A 32 -0.54 6.85 5.44
C SER A 32 -2.01 6.84 5.89
N ALA A 33 -2.79 7.78 5.36
CA ALA A 33 -4.24 7.83 5.57
C ALA A 33 -5.02 6.85 4.67
N LYS A 34 -4.38 6.30 3.63
CA LYS A 34 -5.02 5.41 2.65
C LYS A 34 -4.12 4.20 2.35
N SER A 35 -4.74 3.12 1.89
CA SER A 35 -4.02 1.95 1.37
C SER A 35 -3.87 2.06 -0.14
N PHE A 36 -2.76 1.55 -0.67
CA PHE A 36 -2.44 1.61 -2.09
C PHE A 36 -1.99 0.25 -2.61
N ILE A 37 -2.26 0.00 -3.89
CA ILE A 37 -1.79 -1.18 -4.61
C ILE A 37 -1.22 -0.75 -5.96
N LYS A 38 -0.05 -1.30 -6.29
CA LYS A 38 0.55 -1.11 -7.61
C LYS A 38 -0.32 -1.79 -8.66
N LYS A 39 -0.59 -1.09 -9.77
CA LYS A 39 -1.35 -1.60 -10.91
C LYS A 39 -0.77 -2.92 -11.42
N SER A 40 0.56 -3.02 -11.50
CA SER A 40 1.25 -4.26 -11.93
C SER A 40 1.02 -5.46 -11.02
N ILE A 41 0.81 -5.25 -9.72
CA ILE A 41 0.44 -6.31 -8.77
C ILE A 41 -1.05 -6.62 -8.93
N LEU A 42 -1.90 -5.60 -9.01
CA LEU A 42 -3.33 -5.76 -9.20
C LEU A 42 -3.66 -6.57 -10.47
N GLU A 43 -2.97 -6.30 -11.58
CA GLU A 43 -3.11 -7.02 -12.86
C GLU A 43 -2.77 -8.51 -12.77
N GLN A 44 -1.93 -8.91 -11.80
CA GLN A 44 -1.64 -10.33 -11.54
C GLN A 44 -2.76 -11.01 -10.74
N THR A 45 -3.62 -10.22 -10.10
CA THR A 45 -4.77 -10.71 -9.38
C THR A 45 -5.99 -10.77 -10.30
N ASN A 46 -6.88 -11.75 -10.11
CA ASN A 46 -8.21 -11.78 -10.72
C ASN A 46 -9.13 -10.72 -10.08
N HIS A 47 -8.67 -9.47 -10.03
CA HIS A 47 -9.36 -8.37 -9.38
C HIS A 47 -10.68 -8.03 -10.07
N VAL A 48 -11.62 -7.58 -9.24
CA VAL A 48 -12.89 -7.02 -9.70
C VAL A 48 -12.70 -5.59 -10.21
N ASN A 49 -13.73 -5.08 -10.90
CA ASN A 49 -13.79 -3.76 -11.51
C ASN A 49 -13.10 -2.66 -10.68
N THR A 50 -12.15 -1.97 -11.29
CA THR A 50 -11.58 -0.74 -10.74
C THR A 50 -12.54 0.41 -11.02
N GLN A 51 -12.91 1.15 -9.98
CA GLN A 51 -13.63 2.42 -10.14
C GLN A 51 -12.62 3.50 -10.54
N PHE A 52 -12.54 3.76 -11.83
CA PHE A 52 -11.64 4.78 -12.37
C PHE A 52 -12.12 6.17 -11.99
N LYS A 53 -11.34 6.84 -11.13
CA LYS A 53 -11.50 8.24 -10.75
C LYS A 53 -10.15 8.78 -10.36
N GLN A 54 -9.48 9.42 -11.31
CA GLN A 54 -8.14 9.92 -11.09
C GLN A 54 -8.12 10.98 -9.97
N GLN A 55 -7.21 10.82 -9.02
CA GLN A 55 -7.02 11.74 -7.90
C GLN A 55 -5.53 11.94 -7.64
N SER A 56 -5.15 13.16 -7.26
CA SER A 56 -3.80 13.44 -6.76
C SER A 56 -3.76 13.20 -5.24
N TYR A 57 -2.71 12.53 -4.75
CA TYR A 57 -2.49 12.29 -3.33
C TYR A 57 -1.20 12.98 -2.87
N LEU A 58 -1.29 13.84 -1.85
CA LEU A 58 -0.16 14.55 -1.27
C LEU A 58 0.64 13.65 -0.34
N MET A 59 1.96 13.63 -0.53
CA MET A 59 2.90 12.85 0.26
C MET A 59 3.22 13.52 1.60
N ALA A 60 3.83 12.75 2.50
CA ALA A 60 4.19 13.22 3.84
C ALA A 60 5.22 14.37 3.84
N ASP A 61 5.95 14.59 2.73
CA ASP A 61 6.84 15.74 2.58
C ASP A 61 6.10 17.08 2.35
N GLY A 62 4.77 17.04 2.20
CA GLY A 62 3.92 18.20 2.00
C GLY A 62 4.07 18.88 0.64
N SER A 63 4.80 18.30 -0.31
CA SER A 63 5.06 18.92 -1.62
C SER A 63 4.96 17.96 -2.80
N SER A 64 5.37 16.71 -2.63
CA SER A 64 5.27 15.69 -3.68
C SER A 64 3.87 15.11 -3.74
N THR A 65 3.43 14.73 -4.94
CA THR A 65 2.17 14.01 -5.14
C THR A 65 2.37 12.78 -6.00
N PHE A 66 1.46 11.81 -5.88
CA PHE A 66 1.29 10.76 -6.89
C PHE A 66 -0.16 10.62 -7.34
N ASN A 67 -0.34 10.02 -8.52
CA ASN A 67 -1.64 9.82 -9.12
C ASN A 67 -2.24 8.48 -8.67
N ILE A 68 -3.41 8.55 -8.06
CA ILE A 68 -4.31 7.43 -7.89
C ILE A 68 -5.15 7.33 -9.16
N LEU A 69 -5.08 6.22 -9.88
CA LEU A 69 -5.82 5.97 -11.13
C LEU A 69 -7.31 5.69 -10.85
N GLY A 70 -7.58 5.09 -9.70
CA GLY A 70 -8.91 4.70 -9.25
C GLY A 70 -8.83 3.94 -7.94
N THR A 71 -9.96 3.36 -7.53
CA THR A 71 -10.01 2.51 -6.34
C THR A 71 -10.56 1.14 -6.69
N THR A 72 -10.07 0.13 -5.98
CA THR A 72 -10.55 -1.25 -6.12
C THR A 72 -10.66 -1.89 -4.74
N GLU A 73 -11.62 -2.79 -4.58
CA GLU A 73 -11.69 -3.64 -3.39
C GLU A 73 -10.74 -4.82 -3.57
N ILE A 74 -9.89 -5.05 -2.58
CA ILE A 74 -8.99 -6.21 -2.53
C ILE A 74 -9.26 -7.03 -1.28
N PHE A 75 -9.09 -8.34 -1.41
CA PHE A 75 -9.16 -9.30 -0.31
C PHE A 75 -7.76 -9.67 0.13
N ILE A 76 -7.48 -9.52 1.42
CA ILE A 76 -6.19 -9.84 2.04
C ILE A 76 -6.40 -11.04 2.96
N GLU A 77 -5.72 -12.14 2.64
CA GLU A 77 -5.64 -13.32 3.50
C GLU A 77 -4.26 -13.37 4.17
N PHE A 78 -4.28 -13.41 5.49
CA PHE A 78 -3.10 -13.61 6.31
C PHE A 78 -3.39 -14.67 7.36
N GLU A 79 -2.66 -15.78 7.29
CA GLU A 79 -2.90 -16.98 8.09
C GLU A 79 -4.36 -17.50 8.00
N LYS A 80 -5.13 -17.38 9.08
CA LYS A 80 -6.54 -17.82 9.17
C LYS A 80 -7.54 -16.66 9.04
N SER A 81 -7.05 -15.44 8.83
CA SER A 81 -7.85 -14.23 8.75
C SER A 81 -7.98 -13.78 7.30
N CYS A 82 -9.20 -13.39 6.92
CA CYS A 82 -9.49 -12.77 5.63
C CYS A 82 -10.22 -11.45 5.89
N THR A 83 -9.80 -10.40 5.20
CA THR A 83 -10.41 -9.08 5.27
C THR A 83 -10.48 -8.46 3.88
N SER A 84 -11.40 -7.52 3.66
CA SER A 84 -11.40 -6.68 2.46
C SER A 84 -11.08 -5.22 2.80
N ILE A 85 -10.41 -4.54 1.87
CA ILE A 85 -10.13 -3.11 1.97
C ILE A 85 -10.32 -2.43 0.61
N ILE A 86 -10.58 -1.13 0.63
CA ILE A 86 -10.53 -0.30 -0.57
C ILE A 86 -9.11 0.25 -0.72
N ALA A 87 -8.43 -0.11 -1.81
CA ALA A 87 -7.09 0.36 -2.12
C ALA A 87 -7.12 1.33 -3.31
N GLY A 88 -6.32 2.40 -3.22
CA GLY A 88 -6.02 3.27 -4.36
C GLY A 88 -5.06 2.56 -5.32
N VAL A 89 -5.42 2.50 -6.60
CA VAL A 89 -4.58 1.92 -7.65
C VAL A 89 -3.59 2.96 -8.14
N VAL A 90 -2.31 2.64 -8.15
CA VAL A 90 -1.21 3.54 -8.56
C VAL A 90 -0.28 2.84 -9.53
N ASP A 91 0.39 3.58 -10.43
CA ASP A 91 1.38 2.97 -11.33
C ASP A 91 2.69 2.62 -10.60
N ALA A 92 3.13 3.50 -9.70
CA ALA A 92 4.36 3.31 -8.92
C ALA A 92 4.16 3.81 -7.48
N LEU A 93 4.84 3.15 -6.53
CA LEU A 93 5.02 3.62 -5.17
C LEU A 93 6.52 3.92 -4.99
N CYS A 94 6.88 4.93 -4.21
CA CYS A 94 8.29 5.29 -3.94
C CYS A 94 9.05 4.25 -3.08
N VAL A 95 8.47 3.06 -2.90
CA VAL A 95 8.99 1.94 -2.14
C VAL A 95 9.01 0.72 -3.06
N ASP A 96 10.19 0.43 -3.60
CA ASP A 96 10.52 -0.84 -4.27
C ASP A 96 11.44 -1.66 -3.36
#